data_AF-A0A520VXT6-F1
#
_entry.id   AF-A0A520VXT6-F1
#
_cell.length_a   1.000
_cell.length_b   1.000
_cell.length_c   1.000
_cell.angle_alpha   90.00
_cell.angle_beta   90.00
_cell.angle_gamma   90.00
#
_symmetry.space_group_name_H-M   'P 1'
#
loop_
_entity.id
_entity.type
_entity.pdbx_description
1 polymer ?
#
loop_
_entity_poly.entity_id
_entity_poly.type
_entity_poly.pdbx_seq_one_letter_code
_entity_poly.pdbx_strand_id
1 'polypeptide(L)'
;MNELGGDSIAGGKLKDAGYNSWDFPNQFATNEVGFAALGTGYRNNSGNLVDARRRYSFWTQDTLRVIDSIETYYWTLKLSFDSNNALLAPDSSGLGYPIRLIKDH
;
A
#
# COMPACT_ATOMS: atom_id res chain seq x y z
N MET A 1 9.89 6.66 4.95
CA MET A 1 10.29 6.79 3.53
C MET A 1 11.69 7.37 3.37
N ASN A 2 12.09 8.36 4.17
CA ASN A 2 13.45 8.93 4.14
C ASN A 2 14.54 7.87 4.38
N GLU A 3 14.32 6.95 5.34
CA GLU A 3 15.23 5.80 5.59
C GLU A 3 15.34 4.81 4.41
N LEU A 4 14.44 4.90 3.43
CA LEU A 4 14.47 4.08 2.21
C LEU A 4 15.03 4.86 1.01
N GLY A 5 15.47 6.10 1.23
CA GLY A 5 15.99 7.02 0.21
C GLY A 5 14.92 7.81 -0.54
N GLY A 6 13.73 7.96 0.05
CA GLY A 6 12.65 8.79 -0.46
C GLY A 6 11.49 8.00 -1.05
N ASP A 7 10.36 8.70 -1.25
CA ASP A 7 9.12 8.13 -1.78
C ASP A 7 9.30 7.48 -3.16
N SER A 8 10.12 8.06 -4.03
CA SER A 8 10.31 7.62 -5.41
C SER A 8 10.97 6.24 -5.58
N ILE A 9 11.62 5.73 -4.53
CA ILE A 9 12.29 4.42 -4.55
C ILE A 9 11.83 3.48 -3.43
N ALA A 10 11.21 4.01 -2.37
CA ALA A 10 10.76 3.23 -1.23
C ALA A 10 9.82 2.08 -1.61
N GLY A 11 8.96 2.26 -2.61
CA GLY A 11 8.00 1.24 -3.02
C GLY A 11 8.66 -0.01 -3.60
N GLY A 12 9.70 0.13 -4.42
CA GLY A 12 10.45 -1.03 -4.91
C GLY A 12 11.09 -1.83 -3.77
N LYS A 13 11.65 -1.11 -2.79
CA LYS A 13 12.32 -1.70 -1.62
C LYS A 13 11.38 -2.46 -0.68
N LEU A 14 10.10 -2.09 -0.66
CA LEU A 14 9.07 -2.69 0.19
C LEU A 14 8.37 -3.88 -0.48
N LYS A 15 8.22 -3.87 -1.81
CA LYS A 15 7.50 -4.90 -2.57
C LYS A 15 8.23 -6.24 -2.56
N ASP A 16 7.46 -7.32 -2.46
CA ASP A 16 7.93 -8.66 -2.74
C ASP A 16 8.45 -8.78 -4.19
N ALA A 17 9.58 -9.46 -4.35
CA ALA A 17 10.30 -9.55 -5.62
C ALA A 17 9.68 -10.63 -6.53
N GLY A 18 9.83 -10.45 -7.85
CA GLY A 18 9.29 -11.38 -8.84
C GLY A 18 7.81 -11.14 -9.15
N TYR A 19 7.13 -12.17 -9.67
CA TYR A 19 5.80 -12.05 -10.30
C TYR A 19 4.73 -12.97 -9.70
N ASN A 20 5.00 -13.56 -8.53
CA ASN A 20 4.01 -14.44 -7.88
C ASN A 20 2.87 -13.62 -7.27
N SER A 21 3.23 -12.52 -6.63
CA SER A 21 2.36 -11.64 -5.84
C SER A 21 2.04 -10.31 -6.54
N TRP A 22 2.77 -9.98 -7.59
CA TRP A 22 2.59 -8.77 -8.40
C TRP A 22 2.50 -9.10 -9.90
N ASP A 23 1.74 -8.31 -10.63
CA ASP A 23 1.70 -8.39 -12.09
C ASP A 23 2.94 -7.71 -12.72
N PHE A 24 3.24 -8.08 -13.98
CA PHE A 24 4.25 -7.40 -14.78
C PHE A 24 3.86 -5.91 -14.96
N PRO A 25 4.77 -4.93 -14.78
CA PRO A 25 6.22 -5.09 -14.86
C PRO A 25 6.96 -5.43 -13.57
N ASN A 26 6.49 -5.04 -12.37
CA ASN A 26 7.16 -5.19 -11.06
C ASN A 26 8.70 -5.06 -11.05
N GLN A 27 9.27 -4.31 -11.99
CA GLN A 27 10.66 -4.49 -12.45
C GLN A 27 11.73 -4.01 -11.46
N PHE A 28 11.29 -3.48 -10.34
CA PHE A 28 12.09 -2.76 -9.37
C PHE A 28 11.84 -3.23 -7.94
N ALA A 29 11.03 -4.28 -7.76
CA ALA A 29 10.79 -4.85 -6.46
C ALA A 29 12.03 -5.61 -5.98
N THR A 30 12.59 -5.21 -4.85
CA THR A 30 13.81 -5.81 -4.27
C THR A 30 13.57 -6.45 -2.90
N ASN A 31 12.53 -6.04 -2.18
CA ASN A 31 12.27 -6.45 -0.80
C ASN A 31 13.50 -6.32 0.14
N GLU A 32 14.37 -5.34 -0.10
CA GLU A 32 15.67 -5.25 0.61
C GLU A 32 15.54 -5.04 2.13
N VAL A 33 14.38 -4.56 2.59
CA VAL A 33 14.09 -4.35 4.02
C VAL A 33 13.26 -5.46 4.65
N GLY A 34 13.00 -6.57 3.93
CA GLY A 34 12.27 -7.72 4.45
C GLY A 34 10.78 -7.48 4.73
N PHE A 35 10.21 -6.38 4.23
CA PHE A 35 8.80 -6.06 4.43
C PHE A 35 7.88 -7.02 3.66
N ALA A 36 8.22 -7.40 2.43
CA ALA A 36 7.48 -8.33 1.59
C ALA A 36 6.02 -7.90 1.33
N ALA A 37 5.81 -6.69 0.83
CA ALA A 37 4.47 -6.25 0.44
C ALA A 37 3.95 -7.09 -0.74
N LEU A 38 2.80 -7.74 -0.56
CA LEU A 38 2.15 -8.57 -1.57
C LEU A 38 1.05 -7.78 -2.26
N GLY A 39 0.96 -7.83 -3.59
CA GLY A 39 -0.13 -7.22 -4.36
C GLY A 39 -1.47 -7.88 -4.05
N THR A 40 -2.09 -7.54 -2.93
CA THR A 40 -3.33 -8.15 -2.44
C THR A 40 -4.57 -7.45 -2.99
N GLY A 41 -4.40 -6.26 -3.57
CA GLY A 41 -5.52 -5.41 -3.93
C GLY A 41 -6.22 -4.84 -2.69
N TYR A 42 -7.49 -4.52 -2.84
CA TYR A 42 -8.32 -4.01 -1.75
C TYR A 42 -9.79 -4.32 -1.98
N ARG A 43 -10.55 -4.34 -0.89
CA ARG A 43 -12.01 -4.44 -0.94
C ARG A 43 -12.60 -3.05 -1.18
N ASN A 44 -13.40 -2.88 -2.21
CA ASN A 44 -14.11 -1.63 -2.48
C ASN A 44 -15.39 -1.50 -1.62
N ASN A 45 -16.06 -0.35 -1.70
CA ASN A 45 -17.28 -0.06 -0.93
C ASN A 45 -18.45 -1.03 -1.23
N SER A 46 -18.44 -1.69 -2.39
CA SER A 46 -19.42 -2.72 -2.75
C SER A 46 -19.08 -4.11 -2.23
N GLY A 47 -17.93 -4.26 -1.53
CA GLY A 47 -17.47 -5.54 -1.00
C GLY A 47 -16.63 -6.37 -1.97
N ASN A 48 -16.37 -5.88 -3.19
CA ASN A 48 -15.60 -6.61 -4.20
C ASN A 48 -14.09 -6.44 -3.98
N LEU A 49 -13.33 -7.52 -4.16
CA LEU A 49 -11.87 -7.45 -4.27
C LEU A 49 -11.48 -6.88 -5.63
N VAL A 50 -10.71 -5.80 -5.64
CA VAL A 50 -10.22 -5.13 -6.84
C VAL A 50 -8.71 -4.92 -6.78
N ASP A 51 -8.09 -4.78 -7.95
CA ASP A 51 -6.65 -4.54 -8.09
C ASP A 51 -5.74 -5.60 -7.42
N ALA A 52 -6.24 -6.82 -7.27
CA ALA A 52 -5.41 -7.97 -6.89
C ALA A 52 -4.19 -8.06 -7.82
N ARG A 53 -3.02 -8.31 -7.23
CA ARG A 53 -1.68 -8.33 -7.87
C ARG A 53 -1.22 -7.00 -8.47
N ARG A 54 -2.05 -5.95 -8.43
CA ARG A 54 -1.72 -4.63 -8.99
C ARG A 54 -1.50 -3.57 -7.94
N ARG A 55 -2.11 -3.70 -6.76
CA ARG A 55 -1.96 -2.76 -5.65
C ARG A 55 -1.72 -3.46 -4.33
N TYR A 56 -1.01 -2.74 -3.47
CA TYR A 56 -0.95 -3.02 -2.04
C TYR A 56 -1.20 -1.70 -1.32
N SER A 57 -1.98 -1.73 -0.26
CA SER A 57 -2.14 -0.58 0.61
C SER A 57 -2.24 -1.05 2.04
N PHE A 58 -1.74 -0.25 2.98
CA PHE A 58 -1.94 -0.48 4.40
C PHE A 58 -2.31 0.81 5.10
N TRP A 59 -3.16 0.67 6.12
CA TRP A 59 -3.63 1.77 6.94
C TRP A 59 -2.52 2.28 7.86
N THR A 60 -2.47 3.59 8.04
CA THR A 60 -1.82 4.20 9.20
C THR A 60 -2.88 4.59 10.24
N GLN A 61 -2.44 4.96 11.44
CA GLN A 61 -3.34 5.42 12.50
C GLN A 61 -3.77 6.88 12.33
N ASP A 62 -3.14 7.61 11.41
CA ASP A 62 -3.39 9.03 11.21
C ASP A 62 -4.67 9.23 10.39
N THR A 63 -5.60 10.01 10.93
CA THR A 63 -6.82 10.38 10.23
C THR A 63 -6.67 11.71 9.50
N LEU A 64 -7.31 11.83 8.32
CA LEU A 64 -7.53 13.11 7.67
C LEU A 64 -8.98 13.56 7.90
N ARG A 65 -9.15 14.73 8.53
CA ARG A 65 -10.46 15.36 8.67
C ARG A 65 -10.74 16.24 7.46
N VAL A 66 -11.79 15.90 6.72
CA VAL A 66 -12.32 16.71 5.61
C VAL A 66 -13.53 17.50 6.11
N ILE A 67 -13.53 18.81 5.91
CA ILE A 67 -14.66 19.68 6.25
C ILE A 67 -15.84 19.31 5.34
N ASP A 68 -17.05 19.30 5.89
CA ASP A 68 -18.30 18.97 5.18
C ASP A 68 -18.40 17.53 4.61
N SER A 69 -17.59 16.60 5.14
CA SER A 69 -17.73 15.16 4.85
C SER A 69 -18.17 14.37 6.09
N ILE A 70 -19.03 13.38 5.87
CA ILE A 70 -19.38 12.37 6.89
C ILE A 70 -18.42 11.16 6.86
N GLU A 71 -17.58 11.05 5.83
CA GLU A 71 -16.61 9.96 5.72
C GLU A 71 -15.37 10.24 6.58
N THR A 72 -14.92 9.21 7.30
CA THR A 72 -13.61 9.24 7.94
C THR A 72 -12.57 8.76 6.94
N TYR A 73 -11.50 9.55 6.77
CA TYR A 73 -10.35 9.17 5.96
C TYR A 73 -9.17 8.85 6.86
N TYR A 74 -8.41 7.83 6.47
CA TYR A 74 -7.14 7.46 7.10
C TYR A 74 -6.04 7.60 6.06
N TRP A 75 -4.86 8.02 6.51
CA TRP A 75 -3.69 7.95 5.66
C TRP A 75 -3.32 6.49 5.37
N THR A 76 -2.88 6.25 4.14
CA THR A 76 -2.48 4.93 3.67
C THR A 76 -1.18 5.04 2.90
N LEU A 77 -0.31 4.05 3.07
CA LEU A 77 0.79 3.86 2.14
C LEU A 77 0.34 2.93 1.02
N LYS A 78 0.47 3.39 -0.23
CA LYS A 78 0.05 2.68 -1.42
C LYS A 78 1.25 2.33 -2.28
N LEU A 79 1.29 1.10 -2.76
CA LEU A 79 2.27 0.57 -3.70
C LEU A 79 1.55 0.07 -4.95
N SER A 80 2.20 0.21 -6.11
CA SER A 80 1.68 -0.25 -7.40
C SER A 80 2.66 -1.19 -8.10
N PHE A 81 2.13 -2.13 -8.88
CA PHE A 81 2.92 -3.09 -9.67
C PHE A 81 3.83 -2.41 -10.69
N ASP A 82 3.43 -1.25 -11.22
CA ASP A 82 4.09 -0.49 -12.27
C ASP A 82 4.91 0.71 -11.76
N SER A 83 5.05 0.86 -10.44
CA SER A 83 5.75 2.01 -9.84
C SER A 83 6.74 1.60 -8.74
N ASN A 84 7.73 2.47 -8.52
CA ASN A 84 8.63 2.44 -7.37
C ASN A 84 8.20 3.35 -6.24
N ASN A 85 7.19 4.16 -6.49
CA ASN A 85 6.79 5.15 -5.55
C ASN A 85 6.03 4.45 -4.42
N ALA A 86 6.39 4.77 -3.19
CA ALA A 86 5.50 4.56 -2.06
C ALA A 86 4.72 5.85 -1.85
N LEU A 87 3.42 5.81 -2.13
CA LEU A 87 2.54 6.97 -2.06
C LEU A 87 1.84 7.01 -0.72
N LEU A 88 2.03 8.07 0.05
CA LEU A 88 1.23 8.34 1.24
C LEU A 88 0.03 9.23 0.84
N ALA A 89 -1.19 8.69 0.90
CA ALA A 89 -2.40 9.42 0.55
C ALA A 89 -3.60 8.97 1.41
N PRO A 90 -4.58 9.85 1.66
CA PRO A 90 -5.78 9.47 2.39
C PRO A 90 -6.65 8.52 1.56
N ASP A 91 -7.36 7.61 2.24
CA ASP A 91 -8.43 6.78 1.69
C ASP A 91 -9.60 6.70 2.67
N SER A 92 -10.79 6.47 2.10
CA SER A 92 -12.03 6.37 2.86
C SER A 92 -12.05 5.08 3.69
N SER A 93 -12.49 5.18 4.94
CA SER A 93 -12.70 4.05 5.86
C SER A 93 -13.68 2.97 5.35
N GLY A 94 -14.44 3.24 4.27
CA GLY A 94 -15.26 2.24 3.59
C GLY A 94 -14.46 1.16 2.85
N LEU A 95 -13.20 1.47 2.48
CA LEU A 95 -12.30 0.54 1.82
C LEU A 95 -11.75 -0.51 2.80
N GLY A 96 -11.40 -1.68 2.29
CA GLY A 96 -10.77 -2.74 3.07
C GLY A 96 -9.37 -3.06 2.57
N TYR A 97 -8.35 -2.77 3.37
CA TYR A 97 -6.96 -3.15 3.12
C TYR A 97 -6.53 -4.33 4.00
N PRO A 98 -5.52 -5.11 3.58
CA PRO A 98 -4.96 -6.17 4.41
C PRO A 98 -4.47 -5.64 5.75
N ILE A 99 -4.71 -6.41 6.81
CA ILE A 99 -4.17 -6.14 8.15
C ILE A 99 -2.85 -6.90 8.28
N ARG A 100 -1.80 -6.19 8.68
CA ARG A 100 -0.53 -6.79 9.10
C ARG A 100 -0.30 -6.49 10.57
N LEU A 101 -0.03 -7.52 11.36
CA LEU A 101 0.42 -7.35 12.74
C LEU A 101 1.91 -7.00 12.71
N ILE A 102 2.27 -5.88 13.34
CA ILE A 102 3.66 -5.51 13.63
C ILE A 102 3.88 -5.82 15.10
N LYS A 103 4.94 -6.57 15.41
CA LYS A 103 5.35 -6.82 16.78
C LYS A 103 6.36 -5.75 17.17
N ASP A 104 6.06 -5.00 18.21
CA ASP A 104 7.05 -4.12 18.84
C ASP A 104 8.09 -5.00 19.54
N HIS A 105 9.38 -4.67 19.34
CA HIS A 105 10.52 -5.31 19.99
C HIS A 105 10.90 -4.57 21.27
#